data_AF-A0AA89XAS9-F1
#
_entry.id   AF-A0AA89XAS9-F1
#
_cell.length_a   1.000
_cell.length_b   1.000
_cell.length_c   1.000
_cell.angle_alpha   90.00
_cell.angle_beta   90.00
_cell.angle_gamma   90.00
#
_symmetry.space_group_name_H-M   'P 1'
#
loop_
_entity.id
_entity.type
_entity.pdbx_description
1 polymer ?
#
loop_
_entity_poly.entity_id
_entity_poly.type
_entity_poly.pdbx_seq_one_letter_code
_entity_poly.pdbx_strand_id
1 'polypeptide(L)' 'MNKLKAINAAANRFFSRFSRRQFFLAFVVVTAVNYWLAYNVSGYKSVYLAMVGGFFFGMMFAKFEPDK' A
#
# COMPACT_ATOMS: atom_id res chain seq x y z
N MET A 1 -12.41 21.39 -7.26
CA MET A 1 -12.82 20.52 -6.11
C MET A 1 -13.57 19.25 -6.52
N ASN A 2 -14.43 19.27 -7.54
CA ASN A 2 -15.21 18.07 -7.93
C ASN A 2 -14.34 16.88 -8.37
N LYS A 3 -13.22 17.11 -9.09
CA LYS A 3 -12.31 16.03 -9.49
C LYS A 3 -11.63 15.32 -8.31
N LEU A 4 -11.20 16.07 -7.29
CA LEU A 4 -10.58 15.51 -6.08
C LEU A 4 -11.56 14.68 -5.26
N LYS A 5 -12.82 15.14 -5.15
CA LYS A 5 -13.90 14.38 -4.53
C LYS A 5 -14.18 13.06 -5.27
N ALA A 6 -14.21 13.09 -6.59
CA ALA A 6 -14.40 11.90 -7.42
C ALA A 6 -13.24 10.90 -7.25
N ILE A 7 -12.00 11.38 -7.19
CA ILE A 7 -10.82 10.54 -6.95
C ILE A 7 -10.89 9.90 -5.55
N ASN A 8 -11.25 10.67 -4.52
CA ASN A 8 -11.37 10.14 -3.16
C ASN A 8 -12.46 9.07 -3.05
N ALA A 9 -13.62 9.29 -3.67
CA ALA A 9 -14.70 8.31 -3.72
C ALA A 9 -14.28 7.03 -4.45
N ALA A 10 -13.60 7.17 -5.60
CA ALA A 10 -13.09 6.02 -6.36
C ALA A 10 -12.04 5.23 -5.56
N ALA A 11 -11.13 5.93 -4.87
CA ALA A 11 -10.13 5.31 -4.00
C ALA A 11 -10.79 4.56 -2.83
N ASN A 12 -11.73 5.19 -2.12
CA ASN A 12 -12.48 4.52 -1.04
C ASN A 12 -13.20 3.27 -1.54
N ARG A 13 -13.85 3.34 -2.70
CA ARG A 13 -14.57 2.20 -3.30
C ARG A 13 -13.63 1.07 -3.72
N PHE A 14 -12.41 1.40 -4.16
CA PHE A 14 -11.41 0.39 -4.49
C PHE A 14 -10.84 -0.25 -3.23
N PHE A 15 -10.41 0.56 -2.25
CA PHE A 15 -9.73 0.08 -1.05
C PHE A 15 -10.65 -0.60 -0.05
N SER A 16 -11.95 -0.27 -0.02
CA SER A 16 -12.94 -0.97 0.81
C SER A 16 -13.14 -2.44 0.45
N ARG A 17 -12.71 -2.87 -0.74
CA ARG A 17 -12.75 -4.28 -1.19
C ARG A 17 -11.69 -5.15 -0.51
N PHE A 18 -10.67 -4.54 0.09
CA PHE A 18 -9.56 -5.27 0.68
C PHE A 18 -9.67 -5.28 2.21
N SER A 19 -9.37 -6.44 2.79
CA SER A 19 -9.26 -6.59 4.23
C SER A 19 -7.92 -6.06 4.74
N ARG A 20 -7.87 -5.67 6.03
CA ARG A 20 -6.62 -5.30 6.70
C ARG A 20 -5.55 -6.40 6.62
N ARG A 21 -5.97 -7.67 6.62
CA ARG A 21 -5.05 -8.82 6.45
C ARG A 21 -4.39 -8.83 5.07
N GLN A 22 -5.12 -8.48 4.02
CA GLN A 22 -4.55 -8.38 2.67
C GLN A 22 -3.53 -7.24 2.57
N PHE A 23 -3.80 -6.09 3.20
CA PHE A 23 -2.82 -5.00 3.28
C PHE A 23 -1.58 -5.40 4.08
N PHE A 24 -1.75 -6.11 5.21
CA PHE A 24 -0.63 -6.65 5.97
C PHE A 24 0.22 -7.63 5.15
N LEU A 25 -0.41 -8.55 4.42
CA LEU A 25 0.29 -9.48 3.55
C LEU A 25 1.07 -8.75 2.45
N ALA A 26 0.47 -7.73 1.82
CA ALA A 26 1.15 -6.92 0.82
C ALA A 26 2.36 -6.18 1.41
N PHE A 27 2.22 -5.60 2.60
CA PHE A 27 3.32 -4.97 3.33
C PHE A 27 4.48 -5.96 3.56
N VAL A 28 4.19 -7.14 4.14
CA VAL A 28 5.20 -8.16 4.45
C VAL A 28 5.93 -8.61 3.18
N VAL A 29 5.20 -8.88 2.11
CA VAL A 29 5.79 -9.33 0.83
C VAL A 29 6.69 -8.24 0.23
N VAL A 30 6.22 -6.99 0.17
CA VAL A 30 7.02 -5.88 -0.39
C VAL A 30 8.28 -5.65 0.44
N THR A 31 8.17 -5.68 1.77
CA THR A 31 9.33 -5.52 2.66
C THR A 31 10.32 -6.68 2.51
N ALA A 32 9.84 -7.92 2.43
CA ALA A 32 10.70 -9.09 2.22
C ALA A 32 11.45 -9.03 0.89
N VAL A 33 10.75 -8.67 -0.20
CA VAL A 33 11.37 -8.49 -1.52
C VAL A 33 12.40 -7.35 -1.50
N ASN A 34 12.07 -6.21 -0.90
CA ASN A 34 12.99 -5.08 -0.79
C ASN A 34 14.26 -5.46 0.00
N TYR A 35 14.10 -6.20 1.09
CA TYR A 35 15.24 -6.70 1.88
C TYR A 35 16.08 -7.72 1.10
N TRP A 36 15.43 -8.67 0.42
CA TRP A 36 16.11 -9.67 -0.41
C TRP A 36 16.92 -9.02 -1.52
N LEU A 37 16.38 -8.00 -2.20
CA LEU A 37 17.09 -7.22 -3.21
C LEU A 37 18.28 -6.46 -2.62
N ALA A 38 18.11 -5.83 -1.46
CA ALA A 38 19.19 -5.14 -0.77
C ALA A 38 20.35 -6.08 -0.39
N TYR A 39 20.06 -7.34 -0.11
CA TYR A 39 21.06 -8.33 0.24
C TYR A 39 21.77 -8.93 -0.99
N ASN A 40 21.05 -9.20 -2.08
CA ASN A 40 21.57 -9.96 -3.22
C ASN A 40 22.05 -9.09 -4.38
N VAL A 41 21.58 -7.84 -4.48
CA VAL A 41 21.89 -6.94 -5.60
C VAL A 41 22.80 -5.82 -5.12
N SER A 42 24.08 -5.90 -5.50
CA SER A 42 25.06 -4.86 -5.18
C SER A 42 24.61 -3.49 -5.72
N GLY A 43 24.67 -2.47 -4.87
CA GLY A 43 24.23 -1.11 -5.20
C GLY A 43 22.72 -0.88 -5.15
N TYR A 44 21.91 -1.87 -4.79
CA TYR A 44 20.47 -1.70 -4.69
C TYR A 44 20.06 -0.81 -3.50
N LYS A 45 19.41 0.30 -3.82
CA LYS A 45 18.69 1.16 -2.86
C LYS A 45 17.42 1.70 -3.53
N SER A 46 16.28 1.09 -3.23
CA SER A 46 14.98 1.56 -3.74
C SER A 46 14.18 2.26 -2.65
N VAL A 47 14.19 3.60 -2.71
CA VAL A 47 13.28 4.43 -1.90
C VAL A 47 11.82 4.15 -2.28
N TYR A 48 11.55 3.90 -3.55
CA TYR A 48 10.20 3.60 -4.04
C TYR A 48 9.61 2.34 -3.42
N LEU A 49 10.36 1.24 -3.32
CA LEU A 49 9.84 0.02 -2.69
C LEU A 49 9.59 0.22 -1.19
N ALA A 50 10.46 0.98 -0.51
CA ALA A 50 10.26 1.32 0.89
C ALA A 50 8.97 2.16 1.08
N MET A 51 8.71 3.13 0.19
CA MET A 51 7.47 3.93 0.21
C MET A 51 6.23 3.08 -0.06
N VAL A 52 6.29 2.15 -1.01
CA VAL A 52 5.18 1.23 -1.31
C VAL A 52 4.90 0.31 -0.10
N GLY A 53 5.93 -0.18 0.57
CA GLY A 53 5.78 -0.91 1.83
C GLY A 53 5.10 -0.06 2.90
N GLY A 54 5.59 1.16 3.12
CA GLY A 54 4.99 2.11 4.07
C GLY A 54 3.55 2.47 3.75
N PHE A 55 3.19 2.57 2.47
CA PHE A 55 1.82 2.76 2.02
C PHE A 55 0.93 1.61 2.48
N PHE A 56 1.28 0.36 2.15
CA PHE A 56 0.48 -0.80 2.56
C PHE A 56 0.39 -0.95 4.08
N PHE A 57 1.46 -0.62 4.81
CA PHE A 57 1.44 -0.56 6.27
C PHE A 57 0.42 0.45 6.78
N GLY A 58 0.42 1.68 6.25
CA GLY A 58 -0.54 2.72 6.62
C GLY A 58 -2.00 2.32 6.33
N MET A 59 -2.23 1.66 5.19
CA MET A 59 -3.57 1.21 4.76
C MET A 59 -4.20 0.21 5.73
N MET A 60 -3.43 -0.48 6.58
CA MET A 60 -3.97 -1.35 7.62
C MET A 60 -4.78 -0.59 8.68
N PHE A 61 -4.45 0.69 8.91
CA PHE A 61 -5.06 1.52 9.95
C PHE A 61 -6.13 2.46 9.39
N ALA A 62 -6.16 2.64 8.07
CA ALA A 62 -7.18 3.43 7.40
C ALA A 62 -8.56 2.75 7.54
N LYS A 63 -9.58 3.57 7.80
CA LYS A 63 -10.99 3.16 7.72
C LYS A 63 -11.51 3.53 6.34
N PHE A 64 -11.77 2.52 5.52
CA PHE A 64 -12.50 2.69 4.27
C PHE A 64 -13.97 2.45 4.58
N GLU A 65 -14.80 3.47 4.36
CA GLU A 65 -16.24 3.31 4.45
C GLU A 65 -16.69 2.42 3.27
N PRO A 66 -17.44 1.33 3.51
CA PRO A 66 -18.09 0.62 2.43
C PRO A 66 -19.08 1.59 1.76
N ASP A 67 -19.03 1.64 0.44
CA ASP A 67 -19.99 2.38 -0.38
C ASP A 67 -21.39 1.85 -0.03
N LYS A 68 -22.25 2.70 0.55
CA LYS A 68 -23.65 2.37 0.87
C LYS A 68 -24.48 2.33 -0.40
#